data_AF-A0A4P6THD1-F1
#
_entry.id   AF-A0A4P6THD1-F1
#
_cell.length_a   1.000
_cell.length_b   1.000
_cell.length_c   1.000
_cell.angle_alpha   90.00
_cell.angle_beta   90.00
_cell.angle_gamma   90.00
#
_symmetry.space_group_name_H-M   'P 1'
#
loop_
_entity.id
_entity.type
_entity.pdbx_description
1 polymer ?
#
loop_
_entity_poly.entity_id
_entity_poly.type
_entity_poly.pdbx_seq_one_letter_code
_entity_poly.pdbx_strand_id
1 'polypeptide(L)'
;MEISTAQKERLAYLEIKVFFCGILRRADLESRFGIGSAAATRDLAVYRELAPDNLQYDHNQRVYQPGAVFQAVFPFNSERILSWLLQGFGDGLNGPRKSIPCEGPNNLVAPDLHQLAAITRAIHAGKAIKADYLSLSTGPSQRELVPLALADNGLRWHLRAYDRNKNAFQDYVLTRLCNVEMLESKSSEAEQLAADEQWQRIVDLELVPHPAIQWQQAVAADYGMVDGRLRLKIRAALAGYALRRWAVDCTPDARLSALEHHLWLNNPQTLYGVRSASLAPGYQPGGPV
;
A
#
# COMPACT_ATOMS: atom_id res chain seq x y z
N MET A 1 -4.31 -30.34 -15.99
CA MET A 1 -2.91 -30.07 -16.33
C MET A 1 -2.28 -29.40 -15.12
N GLU A 2 -1.16 -29.90 -14.60
CA GLU A 2 -0.50 -29.30 -13.44
C GLU A 2 0.37 -28.12 -13.90
N ILE A 3 -0.06 -26.90 -13.62
CA ILE A 3 0.63 -25.67 -14.01
C ILE A 3 1.57 -25.26 -12.88
N SER A 4 2.88 -25.21 -13.16
CA SER A 4 3.89 -24.79 -12.17
C SER A 4 3.74 -23.31 -11.79
N THR A 5 4.22 -22.91 -10.61
CA THR A 5 4.18 -21.51 -10.15
C THR A 5 4.81 -20.56 -11.15
N ALA A 6 6.01 -20.91 -11.65
CA ALA A 6 6.70 -20.12 -12.67
C ALA A 6 5.88 -20.00 -13.97
N GLN A 7 5.14 -21.05 -14.36
CA GLN A 7 4.26 -20.97 -15.52
C GLN A 7 3.05 -20.07 -15.25
N LYS A 8 2.40 -20.17 -14.08
CA LYS A 8 1.30 -19.27 -13.68
C LYS A 8 1.69 -17.80 -13.74
N GLU A 9 2.89 -17.44 -13.31
CA GLU A 9 3.41 -16.06 -13.40
C GLU A 9 3.51 -15.56 -14.85
N ARG A 10 3.94 -16.42 -15.78
CA ARG A 10 4.00 -16.08 -17.20
C ARG A 10 2.63 -15.94 -17.84
N LEU A 11 1.70 -16.82 -17.49
CA LEU A 11 0.30 -16.73 -17.95
C LEU A 11 -0.38 -15.47 -17.40
N ALA A 12 -0.12 -15.10 -16.14
CA ALA A 12 -0.63 -13.86 -15.56
C ALA A 12 -0.02 -12.61 -16.22
N TYR A 13 1.28 -12.61 -16.52
CA TYR A 13 1.91 -11.52 -17.29
C TYR A 13 1.30 -11.39 -18.69
N LEU A 14 1.12 -12.52 -19.38
CA LEU A 14 0.48 -12.58 -20.69
C LEU A 14 -0.90 -11.92 -20.65
N GLU A 15 -1.74 -12.34 -19.70
CA GLU A 15 -3.11 -11.86 -19.54
C GLU A 15 -3.17 -10.35 -19.29
N ILE A 16 -2.34 -9.85 -18.37
CA ILE A 16 -2.22 -8.41 -18.09
C ILE A 16 -1.79 -7.67 -19.36
N LYS A 17 -0.78 -8.19 -20.08
CA LYS A 17 -0.25 -7.51 -21.27
C LYS A 17 -1.29 -7.42 -22.38
N VAL A 18 -1.97 -8.51 -22.70
CA VAL A 18 -3.00 -8.50 -23.76
C VAL A 18 -4.21 -7.66 -23.36
N PHE A 19 -4.64 -7.73 -22.10
CA PHE A 19 -5.83 -7.01 -21.64
C PHE A 19 -5.61 -5.49 -21.62
N PHE A 20 -4.51 -5.02 -21.02
CA PHE A 20 -4.28 -3.59 -20.82
C PHE A 20 -3.54 -2.93 -21.99
N CYS A 21 -2.69 -3.63 -22.73
CA CYS A 21 -2.01 -3.07 -23.90
C CYS A 21 -2.70 -3.42 -25.23
N GLY A 22 -3.70 -4.31 -25.24
CA GLY A 22 -4.42 -4.74 -26.44
C GLY A 22 -3.59 -5.61 -27.40
N ILE A 23 -2.33 -5.89 -27.08
CA ILE A 23 -1.41 -6.60 -27.96
C ILE A 23 -0.36 -7.37 -27.15
N LEU A 24 -0.08 -8.59 -27.61
CA LEU A 24 0.96 -9.45 -27.07
C LEU A 24 1.71 -10.13 -28.21
N ARG A 25 3.05 -10.06 -28.16
CA ARG A 25 3.96 -10.83 -29.01
C ARG A 25 4.58 -11.95 -28.20
N ARG A 26 4.94 -13.06 -28.87
CA ARG A 26 5.74 -14.12 -28.23
C ARG A 26 7.05 -13.58 -27.65
N ALA A 27 7.70 -12.64 -28.35
CA ALA A 27 8.91 -11.97 -27.89
C ALA A 27 8.75 -11.20 -26.57
N ASP A 28 7.52 -10.80 -26.21
CA ASP A 28 7.26 -10.14 -24.92
C ASP A 28 7.44 -11.13 -23.74
N LEU A 29 7.13 -12.42 -23.95
CA LEU A 29 7.37 -13.47 -22.96
C LEU A 29 8.85 -13.87 -22.90
N GLU A 30 9.47 -14.01 -24.08
CA GLU A 30 10.88 -14.37 -24.22
C GLU A 30 11.77 -13.33 -23.53
N SER A 31 11.58 -12.04 -23.85
CA SER A 31 12.36 -10.95 -23.27
C SER A 31 12.11 -10.76 -21.78
N ARG A 32 10.85 -10.92 -21.32
CA ARG A 32 10.51 -10.73 -19.90
C ARG A 32 11.06 -11.84 -19.01
N PHE A 33 10.96 -13.09 -19.44
CA PHE A 33 11.24 -14.25 -18.58
C PHE A 33 12.52 -15.00 -18.97
N GLY A 34 13.25 -14.55 -20.01
CA GLY A 34 14.46 -15.22 -20.48
C GLY A 34 14.21 -16.64 -21.00
N ILE A 35 12.99 -16.93 -21.46
CA ILE A 35 12.60 -18.26 -21.95
C ILE A 35 12.78 -18.38 -23.47
N GLY A 36 13.01 -19.60 -23.95
CA GLY A 36 13.04 -19.88 -25.38
C GLY A 36 11.67 -19.89 -26.04
N SER A 37 11.64 -19.70 -27.36
CA SER A 37 10.43 -19.66 -28.20
C SER A 37 9.48 -20.86 -28.02
N ALA A 38 10.03 -22.06 -27.84
CA ALA A 38 9.22 -23.27 -27.59
C ALA A 38 8.45 -23.19 -26.26
N ALA A 39 9.07 -22.65 -25.20
CA ALA A 39 8.42 -22.46 -23.91
C ALA A 39 7.33 -21.39 -24.00
N ALA A 40 7.61 -20.25 -24.63
CA ALA A 40 6.63 -19.18 -24.82
C ALA A 40 5.42 -19.64 -25.65
N THR A 41 5.65 -20.46 -26.68
CA THR A 41 4.58 -21.06 -27.50
C THR A 41 3.73 -22.04 -26.68
N ARG A 42 4.34 -22.86 -25.82
CA ARG A 42 3.60 -23.73 -24.90
C ARG A 42 2.76 -22.92 -23.92
N ASP A 43 3.29 -21.84 -23.35
CA ASP A 43 2.52 -21.00 -22.43
C ASP A 43 1.31 -20.35 -23.12
N LEU A 44 1.46 -19.86 -24.36
CA LEU A 44 0.35 -19.37 -25.18
C LEU A 44 -0.71 -20.44 -25.45
N ALA A 45 -0.30 -21.67 -25.75
CA ALA A 45 -1.21 -22.78 -25.96
C ALA A 45 -1.99 -23.12 -24.67
N VAL A 46 -1.29 -23.24 -23.55
CA VAL A 46 -1.90 -23.48 -22.24
C VAL A 46 -2.89 -22.38 -21.87
N TYR A 47 -2.54 -21.11 -22.09
CA TYR A 47 -3.48 -20.01 -21.83
C TYR A 47 -4.76 -20.11 -22.67
N ARG A 48 -4.64 -20.45 -23.95
CA ARG A 48 -5.79 -20.63 -24.84
C ARG A 48 -6.65 -21.84 -24.48
N GLU A 49 -6.08 -22.88 -23.88
CA GLU A 49 -6.86 -23.99 -23.32
C GLU A 49 -7.65 -23.55 -22.08
N LEU A 50 -7.07 -22.67 -21.25
CA LEU A 50 -7.74 -22.13 -20.06
C LEU A 50 -8.83 -21.10 -20.39
N ALA A 51 -8.58 -20.24 -21.37
CA ALA A 51 -9.50 -19.21 -21.82
C ALA A 51 -9.49 -19.08 -23.36
N PRO A 52 -10.25 -19.94 -24.06
CA PRO A 52 -10.27 -20.01 -25.53
C PRO A 52 -10.63 -18.69 -26.21
N ASP A 53 -11.51 -17.90 -25.58
CA ASP A 53 -12.04 -16.66 -26.15
C ASP A 53 -11.20 -15.42 -25.81
N ASN A 54 -10.15 -15.55 -24.98
CA ASN A 54 -9.37 -14.40 -24.54
C ASN A 54 -8.35 -13.91 -25.58
N LEU A 55 -7.86 -14.79 -26.47
CA LEU A 55 -6.83 -14.44 -27.45
C LEU A 55 -7.30 -14.65 -28.89
N GLN A 56 -7.28 -13.57 -29.66
CA GLN A 56 -7.42 -13.61 -31.12
C GLN A 56 -6.05 -13.41 -31.77
N TYR A 57 -5.63 -14.36 -32.61
CA TYR A 57 -4.34 -14.25 -33.28
C TYR A 57 -4.48 -13.53 -34.63
N ASP A 58 -3.79 -12.40 -34.77
CA ASP A 58 -3.66 -11.67 -36.03
C ASP A 58 -2.45 -12.22 -36.80
N HIS A 59 -2.73 -12.95 -37.89
CA HIS A 59 -1.70 -13.55 -38.74
C HIS A 59 -0.83 -12.52 -39.48
N ASN A 60 -1.39 -11.36 -39.82
CA ASN A 60 -0.68 -10.31 -40.58
C ASN A 60 0.35 -9.63 -39.69
N GLN A 61 -0.04 -9.27 -38.49
CA GLN A 61 0.83 -8.60 -37.52
C GLN A 61 1.64 -9.58 -36.66
N ARG A 62 1.29 -10.88 -36.69
CA ARG A 62 1.87 -11.96 -35.88
C ARG A 62 1.80 -11.67 -34.38
N VAL A 63 0.63 -11.20 -33.93
CA VAL A 63 0.36 -10.80 -32.54
C VAL A 63 -0.93 -11.43 -32.03
N TYR A 64 -1.07 -11.49 -30.71
CA TYR A 64 -2.31 -11.84 -30.04
C TYR A 64 -3.00 -10.56 -29.54
N GLN A 65 -4.29 -10.45 -29.81
CA GLN A 65 -5.18 -9.37 -29.40
C GLN A 65 -6.23 -9.91 -28.41
N PRO A 66 -6.81 -9.06 -27.55
CA PRO A 66 -7.88 -9.48 -26.65
C PRO A 66 -9.11 -9.87 -27.47
N GLY A 67 -9.75 -10.99 -27.12
CA GLY A 67 -11.02 -11.36 -27.72
C GLY A 67 -12.20 -10.52 -27.23
N ALA A 68 -13.30 -10.56 -27.99
CA ALA A 68 -14.47 -9.71 -27.73
C ALA A 68 -15.18 -9.98 -26.39
N VAL A 69 -15.05 -11.20 -25.85
CA VAL A 69 -15.67 -11.64 -24.58
C VAL A 69 -14.62 -12.01 -23.54
N PHE A 70 -13.54 -11.23 -23.46
CA PHE A 70 -12.41 -11.49 -22.59
C PHE A 70 -12.83 -11.62 -21.11
N GLN A 71 -12.44 -12.72 -20.46
CA GLN A 71 -12.64 -12.96 -19.03
C GLN A 71 -11.33 -13.34 -18.37
N ALA A 72 -10.85 -12.53 -17.42
CA ALA A 72 -9.59 -12.76 -16.75
C ALA A 72 -9.60 -14.10 -15.96
N VAL A 73 -8.63 -14.96 -16.24
CA VAL A 73 -8.36 -16.21 -15.52
C VAL A 73 -7.64 -15.92 -14.20
N PHE A 74 -6.78 -14.90 -14.18
CA PHE A 74 -6.06 -14.44 -13.00
C PHE A 74 -6.69 -13.12 -12.50
N PRO A 75 -7.11 -13.05 -11.22
CA PRO A 75 -7.79 -11.86 -10.72
C PRO A 75 -6.88 -10.63 -10.77
N PHE A 76 -7.38 -9.54 -11.34
CA PHE A 76 -6.71 -8.26 -11.32
C PHE A 76 -6.83 -7.59 -9.95
N ASN A 77 -5.71 -7.06 -9.48
CA ASN A 77 -5.67 -6.17 -8.31
C ASN A 77 -5.34 -4.76 -8.82
N SER A 78 -6.25 -3.81 -8.59
CA SER A 78 -6.15 -2.45 -9.13
C SER A 78 -4.84 -1.75 -8.73
N GLU A 79 -4.44 -1.86 -7.47
CA GLU A 79 -3.19 -1.26 -6.96
C GLU A 79 -1.96 -1.81 -7.68
N ARG A 80 -1.89 -3.13 -7.86
CA ARG A 80 -0.79 -3.79 -8.59
C ARG A 80 -0.78 -3.40 -10.07
N ILE A 81 -1.94 -3.32 -10.71
CA ILE A 81 -2.05 -2.92 -12.12
C ILE A 81 -1.64 -1.47 -12.30
N LEU A 82 -2.14 -0.55 -11.48
CA LEU A 82 -1.79 0.87 -11.54
C LEU A 82 -0.30 1.08 -11.24
N SER A 83 0.26 0.35 -10.28
CA SER A 83 1.71 0.34 -10.01
C SER A 83 2.50 -0.18 -11.21
N TRP A 84 2.02 -1.24 -11.87
CA TRP A 84 2.63 -1.76 -13.08
C TRP A 84 2.60 -0.75 -14.23
N LEU A 85 1.48 -0.06 -14.43
CA LEU A 85 1.37 1.00 -15.45
C LEU A 85 2.34 2.16 -15.17
N LEU A 86 2.49 2.54 -13.90
CA LEU A 86 3.32 3.66 -13.49
C LEU A 86 4.82 3.34 -13.49
N GLN A 87 5.22 2.17 -12.97
CA GLN A 87 6.60 1.81 -12.65
C GLN A 87 7.13 0.59 -13.40
N GLY A 88 6.29 -0.10 -14.18
CA GLY A 88 6.63 -1.42 -14.73
C GLY A 88 6.53 -2.53 -13.69
N PHE A 89 7.11 -3.71 -13.95
CA PHE A 89 6.85 -4.91 -13.16
C PHE A 89 7.53 -4.98 -11.76
N GLY A 90 8.08 -3.88 -11.24
CA GLY A 90 8.43 -3.73 -9.82
C GLY A 90 9.50 -4.69 -9.27
N ASP A 91 10.16 -5.48 -10.11
CA ASP A 91 11.12 -6.52 -9.73
C ASP A 91 12.59 -6.07 -9.86
N GLY A 92 12.83 -4.78 -10.14
CA GLY A 92 14.16 -4.21 -10.30
C GLY A 92 14.92 -4.70 -11.54
N LEU A 93 14.32 -5.59 -12.34
CA LEU A 93 14.84 -5.99 -13.63
C LEU A 93 14.33 -5.01 -14.68
N ASN A 94 15.21 -4.59 -15.60
CA ASN A 94 14.85 -3.68 -16.68
C ASN A 94 13.60 -4.19 -17.41
N GLY A 95 12.45 -3.59 -17.13
CA GLY A 95 11.20 -3.89 -17.80
C GLY A 95 11.17 -3.27 -19.20
N PRO A 96 10.36 -3.81 -20.13
CA PRO A 96 10.16 -3.16 -21.42
C PRO A 96 9.65 -1.72 -21.25
N ARG A 97 9.96 -0.84 -22.21
CA ARG A 97 9.52 0.57 -22.25
C ARG A 97 8.04 0.69 -21.89
N LYS A 98 7.70 1.70 -21.08
CA LYS A 98 6.31 2.07 -20.75
C LYS A 98 5.47 2.08 -22.03
N SER A 99 4.57 1.12 -22.19
CA SER A 99 3.72 1.01 -23.39
C SER A 99 2.56 2.02 -23.35
N ILE A 100 2.27 2.56 -22.16
CA ILE A 100 1.23 3.54 -21.90
C ILE A 100 1.91 4.72 -21.18
N PRO A 101 1.78 5.96 -21.68
CA PRO A 101 2.23 7.14 -20.96
C PRO A 101 1.53 7.20 -19.60
N CYS A 102 2.31 7.06 -18.53
CA CYS A 102 1.81 7.07 -17.17
C CYS A 102 2.83 7.78 -16.28
N GLU A 103 2.35 8.82 -15.61
CA GLU A 103 3.11 9.67 -14.71
C GLU A 103 2.37 9.75 -13.37
N GLY A 104 3.15 9.95 -12.32
CA GLY A 104 2.66 10.04 -10.96
C GLY A 104 3.71 10.74 -10.11
N PRO A 105 3.34 11.19 -8.90
CA PRO A 105 4.30 11.81 -8.01
C PRO A 105 5.40 10.80 -7.68
N ASN A 106 6.66 11.18 -7.89
CA ASN A 106 7.78 10.40 -7.38
C ASN A 106 7.73 10.41 -5.85
N ASN A 107 8.20 9.35 -5.21
CA ASN A 107 8.36 9.33 -3.75
C ASN A 107 9.32 10.45 -3.33
N LEU A 108 8.81 11.41 -2.56
CA LEU A 108 9.62 12.52 -2.03
C LEU A 108 10.69 12.06 -1.03
N VAL A 109 10.50 10.87 -0.45
CA VAL A 109 11.32 10.36 0.64
C VAL A 109 11.66 8.89 0.35
N ALA A 110 12.95 8.57 0.36
CA ALA A 110 13.46 7.20 0.22
C ALA A 110 14.25 6.83 1.49
N PRO A 111 13.87 5.76 2.21
CA PRO A 111 14.67 5.26 3.33
C PRO A 111 15.96 4.60 2.85
N ASP A 112 16.99 4.69 3.69
CA ASP A 112 18.23 3.94 3.49
C ASP A 112 17.94 2.43 3.58
N LEU A 113 18.22 1.70 2.51
CA LEU A 113 17.89 0.27 2.40
C LEU A 113 18.77 -0.61 3.30
N HIS A 114 19.98 -0.18 3.66
CA HIS A 114 20.83 -0.91 4.60
C HIS A 114 20.27 -0.80 6.02
N GLN A 115 19.86 0.40 6.43
CA GLN A 115 19.20 0.60 7.73
C GLN A 115 17.86 -0.12 7.78
N LEU A 116 17.05 -0.04 6.72
CA LEU A 116 15.79 -0.77 6.63
C LEU A 116 16.00 -2.29 6.75
N ALA A 117 17.02 -2.85 6.09
CA ALA A 117 17.35 -4.27 6.20
C ALA A 117 17.78 -4.67 7.63
N ALA A 118 18.53 -3.82 8.33
CA ALA A 118 18.87 -4.05 9.74
C ALA A 118 17.62 -4.07 10.62
N ILE A 119 16.72 -3.09 10.45
CA ILE A 119 15.46 -3.01 11.18
C ILE A 119 14.58 -4.22 10.91
N THR A 120 14.35 -4.60 9.65
CA THR A 120 13.46 -5.72 9.31
C THR A 120 13.99 -7.06 9.78
N ARG A 121 15.32 -7.27 9.77
CA ARG A 121 15.93 -8.45 10.39
C ARG A 121 15.71 -8.49 11.90
N ALA A 122 15.83 -7.36 12.59
CA ALA A 122 15.58 -7.29 14.02
C ALA A 122 14.10 -7.55 14.38
N ILE A 123 13.16 -7.00 13.59
CA ILE A 123 11.71 -7.32 13.70
C ILE A 123 11.50 -8.83 13.55
N HIS A 124 12.04 -9.42 12.48
CA HIS A 124 11.87 -10.84 12.19
C HIS A 124 12.47 -11.74 13.29
N ALA A 125 13.61 -11.34 13.87
CA ALA A 125 14.28 -12.05 14.94
C ALA A 125 13.69 -11.79 16.35
N GLY A 126 12.76 -10.84 16.49
CA GLY A 126 12.23 -10.41 17.80
C GLY A 126 13.29 -9.79 18.72
N LYS A 127 14.32 -9.17 18.13
CA LYS A 127 15.49 -8.58 18.82
C LYS A 127 15.38 -7.06 18.89
N ALA A 128 15.88 -6.48 19.97
CA ALA A 128 16.00 -5.03 20.09
C ALA A 128 17.08 -4.47 19.15
N ILE A 129 17.03 -3.17 18.91
CA ILE A 129 18.03 -2.40 18.18
C ILE A 129 18.50 -1.21 19.00
N LYS A 130 19.73 -0.81 18.73
CA LYS A 130 20.28 0.48 19.11
C LYS A 130 20.37 1.34 17.85
N ALA A 131 19.89 2.57 17.91
CA ALA A 131 19.90 3.48 16.77
C ALA A 131 20.03 4.93 17.23
N ASP A 132 20.62 5.76 16.38
CA ASP A 132 20.56 7.21 16.54
C ASP A 132 19.30 7.74 15.85
N TYR A 133 18.53 8.56 16.55
CA TYR A 133 17.31 9.16 16.02
C TYR A 133 17.40 10.68 16.00
N LEU A 134 17.16 11.26 14.83
CA LEU A 134 17.12 12.71 14.59
C LEU A 134 15.72 13.26 14.86
N SER A 135 15.41 13.58 16.11
CA SER A 135 14.12 14.16 16.50
C SER A 135 13.99 15.62 16.06
N LEU A 136 12.82 16.03 15.57
CA LEU A 136 12.54 17.44 15.26
C LEU A 136 12.45 18.31 16.52
N SER A 137 11.97 17.76 17.63
CA SER A 137 11.74 18.53 18.86
C SER A 137 12.92 18.51 19.81
N THR A 138 13.74 17.47 19.77
CA THR A 138 14.82 17.26 20.76
C THR A 138 16.20 17.04 20.14
N GLY A 139 16.33 17.07 18.81
CA GLY A 139 17.59 16.83 18.12
C GLY A 139 18.04 15.36 18.12
N PRO A 140 19.33 15.10 17.78
CA PRO A 140 19.91 13.76 17.70
C PRO A 140 19.96 13.12 19.09
N SER A 141 19.61 11.84 19.16
CA SER A 141 19.63 11.09 20.41
C SER A 141 19.73 9.60 20.14
N GLN A 142 20.47 8.89 20.99
CA GLN A 142 20.53 7.45 20.93
C GLN A 142 19.27 6.83 21.56
N ARG A 143 18.79 5.76 20.94
CA ARG A 143 17.58 5.03 21.34
C ARG A 143 17.85 3.54 21.36
N GLU A 144 17.29 2.89 22.37
CA GLU A 144 17.12 1.44 22.42
C GLU A 144 15.66 1.12 22.14
N LEU A 145 15.42 0.54 20.97
CA LEU A 145 14.09 0.29 20.44
C LEU A 145 13.87 -1.21 20.31
N VAL A 146 12.70 -1.69 20.71
CA VAL A 146 12.19 -2.98 20.26
C VAL A 146 11.38 -2.71 19.00
N PRO A 147 11.89 -3.02 17.80
CA PRO A 147 11.18 -2.76 16.55
C PRO A 147 10.07 -3.79 16.35
N LEU A 148 8.89 -3.34 15.93
CA LEU A 148 7.69 -4.18 15.98
C LEU A 148 6.96 -4.29 14.65
N ALA A 149 6.74 -3.16 13.98
CA ALA A 149 6.05 -3.13 12.70
C ALA A 149 6.51 -1.96 11.84
N LEU A 150 6.38 -2.12 10.52
CA LEU A 150 6.48 -1.01 9.59
C LEU A 150 5.08 -0.48 9.30
N ALA A 151 4.97 0.84 9.12
CA ALA A 151 3.75 1.50 8.73
C ALA A 151 4.03 2.55 7.65
N ASP A 152 3.28 2.49 6.56
CA ASP A 152 3.22 3.56 5.58
C ASP A 152 2.04 4.49 5.88
N ASN A 153 2.31 5.79 6.07
CA ASN A 153 1.26 6.79 6.20
C ASN A 153 0.96 7.56 4.91
N GLY A 154 1.53 7.14 3.78
CA GLY A 154 1.37 7.76 2.46
C GLY A 154 2.31 8.92 2.19
N LEU A 155 3.04 9.42 3.19
CA LEU A 155 4.06 10.45 3.03
C LEU A 155 5.45 9.95 3.39
N ARG A 156 5.54 9.16 4.47
CA ARG A 156 6.79 8.61 5.00
C ARG A 156 6.52 7.23 5.59
N TRP A 157 7.54 6.40 5.57
CA TRP A 157 7.54 5.14 6.29
C TRP A 157 7.95 5.35 7.75
N HIS A 158 7.28 4.63 8.62
CA HIS A 158 7.48 4.64 10.06
C HIS A 158 7.82 3.23 10.57
N LEU A 159 8.67 3.19 11.58
CA LEU A 159 8.86 2.05 12.47
C LEU A 159 7.98 2.27 13.70
N ARG A 160 7.02 1.38 13.92
CA ARG A 160 6.37 1.20 15.22
C ARG A 160 7.34 0.43 16.12
N ALA A 161 7.67 0.99 17.27
CA ALA A 161 8.59 0.36 18.23
C ALA A 161 8.19 0.66 19.67
N TYR A 162 8.54 -0.26 20.58
CA TYR A 162 8.60 0.06 21.99
C TYR A 162 9.94 0.74 22.28
N ASP A 163 9.89 1.97 22.77
CA ASP A 163 11.07 2.75 23.13
C ASP A 163 11.41 2.51 24.60
N ARG A 164 12.51 1.79 24.88
CA ARG A 164 12.96 1.49 26.25
C ARG A 164 13.43 2.73 27.00
N ASN A 165 13.87 3.78 26.30
CA ASN A 165 14.24 5.03 26.95
C ASN A 165 13.00 5.79 27.47
N LYS A 166 11.82 5.56 26.87
CA LYS A 166 10.56 6.21 27.24
C LYS A 166 9.54 5.29 27.89
N ASN A 167 9.80 3.98 27.91
CA ASN A 167 8.86 2.95 28.34
C ASN A 167 7.49 3.06 27.65
N ALA A 168 7.49 3.26 26.33
CA ALA A 168 6.25 3.47 25.57
C ALA A 168 6.36 3.06 24.09
N PHE A 169 5.24 2.62 23.52
CA PHE A 169 5.10 2.42 22.07
C PHE A 169 5.00 3.75 21.33
N GLN A 170 5.84 3.93 20.31
CA GLN A 170 5.97 5.16 19.53
C GLN A 170 6.27 4.87 18.06
N ASP A 171 6.02 5.89 17.21
CA ASP A 171 6.31 5.85 15.79
C ASP A 171 7.58 6.64 15.47
N TYR A 172 8.50 6.00 14.76
CA TYR A 172 9.80 6.54 14.36
C TYR A 172 9.89 6.65 12.84
N VAL A 173 10.14 7.86 12.30
CA VAL A 173 10.31 8.01 10.85
C VAL A 173 11.58 7.30 10.40
N LEU A 174 11.49 6.40 9.42
CA LEU A 174 12.63 5.58 9.01
C LEU A 174 13.83 6.39 8.53
N THR A 175 13.61 7.49 7.80
CA THR A 175 14.69 8.33 7.26
C THR A 175 15.46 9.13 8.30
N ARG A 176 15.03 9.08 9.56
CA ARG A 176 15.69 9.74 10.69
C ARG A 176 16.36 8.74 11.64
N LEU A 177 16.25 7.44 11.35
CA LEU A 177 16.98 6.40 12.04
C LEU A 177 18.32 6.18 11.34
N CYS A 178 19.39 6.35 12.09
CA CYS A 178 20.76 6.20 11.64
C CYS A 178 21.50 5.21 12.54
N ASN A 179 22.61 4.65 12.04
CA ASN A 179 23.51 3.77 12.78
C ASN A 179 22.75 2.62 13.49
N VAL A 180 21.88 1.92 12.75
CA VAL A 180 21.07 0.84 13.33
C VAL A 180 21.93 -0.39 13.57
N GLU A 181 22.01 -0.80 14.83
CA GLU A 181 22.70 -1.99 15.30
C GLU A 181 21.71 -2.92 16.00
N MET A 182 21.69 -4.20 15.63
CA MET A 182 20.86 -5.20 16.29
C MET A 182 21.52 -5.65 17.59
N LEU A 183 20.73 -5.72 18.66
CA LEU A 183 21.16 -6.18 19.97
C LEU A 183 20.84 -7.67 20.15
N GLU A 184 21.57 -8.32 21.05
CA GLU A 184 21.27 -9.70 21.45
C GLU A 184 20.12 -9.79 22.45
N SER A 185 19.70 -8.67 23.04
CA SER A 185 18.57 -8.64 23.98
C SER A 185 17.25 -8.94 23.26
N LYS A 186 16.51 -9.89 23.83
CA LYS A 186 15.15 -10.22 23.36
C LYS A 186 14.14 -9.21 23.93
N SER A 187 13.01 -9.09 23.23
CA SER A 187 11.84 -8.39 23.75
C SER A 187 11.16 -9.18 24.87
N SER A 188 10.69 -8.48 25.89
CA SER A 188 9.74 -9.03 26.87
C SER A 188 8.31 -8.94 26.35
N GLU A 189 7.36 -9.66 26.97
CA GLU A 189 5.94 -9.65 26.56
C GLU A 189 5.33 -8.24 26.58
N ALA A 190 5.70 -7.40 27.55
CA ALA A 190 5.23 -6.02 27.67
C ALA A 190 5.73 -5.10 26.54
N GLU A 191 6.76 -5.51 25.80
CA GLU A 191 7.36 -4.74 24.71
C GLU A 191 6.89 -5.21 23.32
N GLN A 192 6.05 -6.25 23.27
CA GLN A 192 5.55 -6.83 22.02
C GLN A 192 4.30 -6.10 21.51
N LEU A 193 3.98 -6.27 20.22
CA LEU A 193 2.78 -5.68 19.61
C LEU A 193 1.48 -6.03 20.34
N ALA A 194 1.41 -7.22 20.98
CA ALA A 194 0.25 -7.64 21.74
C ALA A 194 -0.05 -6.72 22.93
N ALA A 195 0.98 -6.09 23.52
CA ALA A 195 0.84 -5.13 24.61
C ALA A 195 0.60 -3.69 24.13
N ASP A 196 0.66 -3.42 22.82
CA ASP A 196 0.39 -2.10 22.25
C ASP A 196 -1.11 -1.90 22.02
N GLU A 197 -1.78 -1.30 23.00
CA GLU A 197 -3.21 -1.01 22.93
C GLU A 197 -3.64 -0.23 21.68
N GLN A 198 -2.82 0.73 21.23
CA GLN A 198 -3.14 1.54 20.04
C GLN A 198 -3.00 0.71 18.76
N TRP A 199 -2.09 -0.27 18.75
CA TRP A 199 -1.96 -1.18 17.62
C TRP A 199 -3.05 -2.24 17.60
N GLN A 200 -3.39 -2.82 18.76
CA GLN A 200 -4.40 -3.88 18.86
C GLN A 200 -5.82 -3.36 18.64
N ARG A 201 -6.10 -2.12 19.03
CA ARG A 201 -7.42 -1.52 18.82
C ARG A 201 -7.68 -1.25 17.34
N ILE A 202 -8.74 -1.85 16.82
CA ILE A 202 -9.34 -1.50 15.52
C ILE A 202 -10.41 -0.44 15.73
N VAL A 203 -10.40 0.57 14.88
CA VAL A 203 -11.34 1.69 14.83
C VAL A 203 -12.19 1.53 13.57
N ASP A 204 -13.50 1.55 13.72
CA ASP A 204 -14.45 1.58 12.61
C ASP A 204 -14.70 3.04 12.22
N LEU A 205 -14.22 3.42 11.04
CA LEU A 205 -14.44 4.74 10.43
C LEU A 205 -15.62 4.66 9.47
N GLU A 206 -16.55 5.61 9.60
CA GLU A 206 -17.65 5.78 8.65
C GLU A 206 -17.48 7.12 7.93
N LEU A 207 -17.05 7.06 6.67
CA LEU A 207 -16.83 8.22 5.83
C LEU A 207 -18.04 8.42 4.92
N VAL A 208 -18.46 9.66 4.77
CA VAL A 208 -19.55 10.08 3.88
C VAL A 208 -19.09 11.24 2.99
N PRO A 209 -19.76 11.52 1.87
CA PRO A 209 -19.49 12.73 1.11
C PRO A 209 -19.65 13.96 1.99
N HIS A 210 -18.74 14.93 1.84
CA HIS A 210 -18.81 16.16 2.61
C HIS A 210 -20.15 16.88 2.34
N PRO A 211 -20.91 17.28 3.38
CA PRO A 211 -22.30 17.74 3.21
C PRO A 211 -22.43 19.02 2.38
N ALA A 212 -21.40 19.88 2.39
CA ALA A 212 -21.35 21.09 1.57
C ALA A 212 -21.08 20.82 0.06
N ILE A 213 -20.89 19.57 -0.37
CA ILE A 213 -20.77 19.21 -1.78
C ILE A 213 -22.16 19.01 -2.38
N GLN A 214 -22.47 19.76 -3.44
CA GLN A 214 -23.76 19.67 -4.13
C GLN A 214 -23.98 18.31 -4.81
N TRP A 215 -22.96 17.78 -5.48
CA TRP A 215 -23.06 16.53 -6.27
C TRP A 215 -22.39 15.36 -5.56
N GLN A 216 -22.93 14.97 -4.40
CA GLN A 216 -22.37 13.90 -3.55
C GLN A 216 -22.24 12.54 -4.26
N GLN A 217 -23.04 12.28 -5.30
CA GLN A 217 -22.95 11.09 -6.13
C GLN A 217 -21.59 10.92 -6.84
N ALA A 218 -20.90 12.03 -7.17
CA ALA A 218 -19.56 11.97 -7.75
C ALA A 218 -18.56 11.45 -6.72
N VAL A 219 -18.60 11.97 -5.50
CA VAL A 219 -17.79 11.47 -4.37
C VAL A 219 -18.10 10.00 -4.08
N ALA A 220 -19.38 9.64 -4.05
CA ALA A 220 -19.77 8.24 -3.84
C ALA A 220 -19.20 7.30 -4.91
N ALA A 221 -19.16 7.74 -6.17
CA ALA A 221 -18.58 6.97 -7.28
C ALA A 221 -17.06 6.83 -7.16
N ASP A 222 -16.33 7.90 -6.81
CA ASP A 222 -14.88 7.89 -6.63
C ASP A 222 -14.41 6.83 -5.61
N TYR A 223 -15.20 6.65 -4.55
CA TYR A 223 -14.86 5.77 -3.43
C TYR A 223 -15.64 4.45 -3.42
N GLY A 224 -16.48 4.19 -4.42
CA GLY A 224 -17.30 2.98 -4.50
C GLY A 224 -18.22 2.80 -3.29
N MET A 225 -18.81 3.90 -2.80
CA MET A 225 -19.67 3.89 -1.61
C MET A 225 -20.94 3.08 -1.84
N VAL A 226 -21.40 2.42 -0.78
CA VAL A 226 -22.71 1.75 -0.73
C VAL A 226 -23.61 2.53 0.20
N ASP A 227 -24.81 2.89 -0.25
CA ASP A 227 -25.76 3.73 0.49
C ASP A 227 -25.16 5.06 0.98
N GLY A 228 -24.27 5.65 0.18
CA GLY A 228 -23.60 6.93 0.50
C GLY A 228 -22.56 6.85 1.61
N ARG A 229 -22.11 5.64 2.00
CA ARG A 229 -21.15 5.43 3.08
C ARG A 229 -19.97 4.58 2.61
N LEU A 230 -18.79 4.92 3.13
CA LEU A 230 -17.59 4.09 3.07
C LEU A 230 -17.20 3.69 4.50
N ARG A 231 -17.24 2.39 4.79
CA ARG A 231 -16.88 1.84 6.10
C ARG A 231 -15.50 1.21 6.05
N LEU A 232 -14.60 1.68 6.90
CA LEU A 232 -13.20 1.24 6.92
C LEU A 232 -12.81 0.78 8.33
N LYS A 233 -12.01 -0.28 8.40
CA LYS A 233 -11.41 -0.75 9.65
C LYS A 233 -9.92 -0.44 9.64
N ILE A 234 -9.45 0.32 10.63
CA ILE A 234 -8.04 0.69 10.73
C ILE A 234 -7.54 0.60 12.17
N ARG A 235 -6.26 0.28 12.35
CA ARG A 235 -5.62 0.31 13.69
C ARG A 235 -5.64 1.74 14.24
N ALA A 236 -5.93 1.91 15.53
CA ALA A 236 -5.94 3.22 16.18
C ALA A 236 -4.59 3.96 16.02
N ALA A 237 -3.47 3.24 16.07
CA ALA A 237 -2.13 3.79 15.80
C ALA A 237 -2.03 4.51 14.44
N LEU A 238 -2.82 4.11 13.44
CA LEU A 238 -2.76 4.64 12.06
C LEU A 238 -3.95 5.53 11.67
N ALA A 239 -5.00 5.60 12.49
CA ALA A 239 -6.25 6.26 12.11
C ALA A 239 -6.08 7.73 11.72
N GLY A 240 -5.41 8.55 12.55
CA GLY A 240 -5.24 9.96 12.23
C GLY A 240 -4.32 10.22 11.04
N TYR A 241 -3.34 9.34 10.80
CA TYR A 241 -2.52 9.38 9.60
C TYR A 241 -3.35 9.15 8.34
N ALA A 242 -4.22 8.13 8.36
CA ALA A 242 -5.08 7.81 7.23
C ALA A 242 -6.11 8.91 6.95
N LEU A 243 -6.78 9.42 8.00
CA LEU A 243 -7.73 10.54 7.88
C LEU A 243 -7.07 11.79 7.29
N ARG A 244 -5.83 12.08 7.68
CA ARG A 244 -5.05 13.16 7.08
C ARG A 244 -4.69 12.89 5.63
N ARG A 245 -4.25 11.67 5.29
CA ARG A 245 -3.88 11.27 3.92
C ARG A 245 -5.07 11.39 2.96
N TRP A 246 -6.25 11.01 3.41
CA TRP A 246 -7.49 11.07 2.62
C TRP A 246 -8.16 12.44 2.68
N ALA A 247 -7.54 13.43 3.34
CA ALA A 247 -8.10 14.75 3.56
C ALA A 247 -9.55 14.69 4.08
N VAL A 248 -9.82 13.88 5.09
CA VAL A 248 -11.15 13.78 5.69
C VAL A 248 -11.36 14.94 6.65
N ASP A 249 -12.47 15.66 6.50
CA ASP A 249 -12.92 16.59 7.53
C ASP A 249 -13.38 15.81 8.76
N CYS A 250 -12.68 16.00 9.89
CA CYS A 250 -12.99 15.37 11.16
C CYS A 250 -13.58 16.36 12.20
N THR A 251 -14.03 17.53 11.75
CA THR A 251 -14.81 18.46 12.58
C THR A 251 -16.22 17.91 12.81
N PRO A 252 -16.82 18.07 14.01
CA PRO A 252 -18.17 17.57 14.28
C PRO A 252 -19.27 18.18 13.39
N ASP A 253 -19.02 19.37 12.83
CA ASP A 253 -19.95 20.22 12.08
C ASP A 253 -19.62 20.33 10.58
N ALA A 254 -18.66 19.54 10.08
CA ALA A 254 -18.22 19.55 8.67
C ALA A 254 -17.87 20.96 8.16
N ARG A 255 -17.09 21.71 8.94
CA ARG A 255 -16.79 23.12 8.68
C ARG A 255 -15.54 23.35 7.83
N LEU A 256 -14.72 22.33 7.55
CA LEU A 256 -13.58 22.50 6.68
C LEU A 256 -14.03 22.65 5.22
N SER A 257 -13.14 23.17 4.38
CA SER A 257 -13.47 23.45 2.99
C SER A 257 -13.76 22.16 2.22
N ALA A 258 -14.98 22.04 1.70
CA ALA A 258 -15.38 20.93 0.83
C ALA A 258 -14.58 20.84 -0.49
N LEU A 259 -13.83 21.89 -0.86
CA LEU A 259 -12.93 21.86 -2.03
C LEU A 259 -11.64 21.09 -1.74
N GLU A 260 -11.23 21.00 -0.48
CA GLU A 260 -10.02 20.28 -0.05
C GLU A 260 -10.38 18.95 0.61
N HIS A 261 -11.57 18.88 1.21
CA HIS A 261 -12.06 17.76 1.99
C HIS A 261 -13.34 17.20 1.37
N HIS A 262 -13.21 16.24 0.43
CA HIS A 262 -14.38 15.62 -0.21
C HIS A 262 -15.14 14.65 0.71
N LEU A 263 -14.50 14.21 1.79
CA LEU A 263 -15.02 13.26 2.75
C LEU A 263 -15.20 13.92 4.11
N TRP A 264 -16.24 13.52 4.83
CA TRP A 264 -16.49 13.88 6.22
C TRP A 264 -16.60 12.62 7.08
N LEU A 265 -16.05 12.67 8.29
CA LEU A 265 -16.13 11.58 9.26
C LEU A 265 -17.47 11.64 9.99
N ASN A 266 -18.39 10.74 9.67
CA ASN A 266 -19.75 10.72 10.22
C ASN A 266 -19.81 10.23 11.69
N ASN A 267 -18.75 9.59 12.19
CA ASN A 267 -18.70 9.02 13.53
C ASN A 267 -17.43 9.41 14.32
N PRO A 268 -17.14 10.71 14.53
CA PRO A 268 -15.89 11.19 15.13
C PRO A 268 -15.61 10.63 16.54
N GLN A 269 -16.64 10.24 17.28
CA GLN A 269 -16.54 9.56 18.59
C GLN A 269 -15.69 8.28 18.55
N THR A 270 -15.58 7.63 17.39
CA THR A 270 -14.72 6.45 17.19
C THR A 270 -13.24 6.73 17.48
N LEU A 271 -12.83 8.00 17.39
CA LEU A 271 -11.47 8.48 17.65
C LEU A 271 -11.18 8.73 19.14
N TYR A 272 -12.15 8.56 20.04
CA TYR A 272 -11.91 8.72 21.48
C TYR A 272 -10.79 7.78 21.96
N GLY A 273 -9.77 8.31 22.64
CA GLY A 273 -8.61 7.53 23.10
C GLY A 273 -7.64 7.09 22.00
N VAL A 274 -7.83 7.55 20.76
CA VAL A 274 -6.90 7.31 19.65
C VAL A 274 -5.83 8.39 19.66
N ARG A 275 -4.58 8.01 19.97
CA ARG A 275 -3.47 8.98 20.10
C ARG A 275 -3.12 9.66 18.78
N SER A 276 -3.21 8.92 17.67
CA SER A 276 -2.92 9.44 16.34
C SER A 276 -3.96 10.45 15.84
N ALA A 277 -5.15 10.51 16.44
CA ALA A 277 -6.26 11.35 15.98
C ALA A 277 -5.93 12.86 15.99
N SER A 278 -4.96 13.29 16.80
CA SER A 278 -4.43 14.66 16.77
C SER A 278 -3.85 15.09 15.41
N LEU A 279 -3.57 14.13 14.53
CA LEU A 279 -3.10 14.37 13.16
C LEU A 279 -4.24 14.56 12.16
N ALA A 280 -5.47 14.16 12.51
CA ALA A 280 -6.62 14.20 11.62
C ALA A 280 -7.10 15.65 11.41
N PRO A 281 -7.44 16.06 10.18
CA PRO A 281 -7.86 17.43 9.88
C PRO A 281 -9.09 17.84 10.69
N GLY A 282 -8.99 18.92 11.44
CA GLY A 282 -10.12 19.48 12.19
C GLY A 282 -10.53 18.70 13.45
N TYR A 283 -9.87 17.59 13.78
CA TYR A 283 -10.13 16.86 15.01
C TYR A 283 -9.75 17.70 16.23
N GLN A 284 -10.66 17.79 17.20
CA GLN A 284 -10.45 18.47 18.48
C GLN A 284 -10.58 17.46 19.62
N PRO A 285 -9.52 17.24 20.42
CA PRO A 285 -9.60 16.37 21.59
C PRO A 285 -10.66 16.88 22.57
N GLY A 286 -11.66 16.05 22.87
CA GLY A 286 -12.71 16.39 23.86
C GLY A 286 -13.86 17.25 23.34
N GLY A 287 -14.15 17.21 22.02
CA GLY A 287 -15.38 17.80 21.47
C GLY A 287 -16.65 17.24 22.12
N PRO A 288 -17.78 17.99 22.10
CA PRO A 288 -18.95 17.69 22.92
C PRO A 288 -19.58 16.34 22.52
N VAL A 289 -20.02 15.61 23.55
CA VAL A 289 -20.84 14.39 23.45
C VAL A 289 -22.23 14.75 22.91
#